data_AF-A0AAP9Y3M5-F1
#
_entry.id   AF-A0AAP9Y3M5-F1
#
_cell.length_a   1.000
_cell.length_b   1.000
_cell.length_c   1.000
_cell.angle_alpha   90.00
_cell.angle_beta   90.00
_cell.angle_gamma   90.00
#
_symmetry.space_group_name_H-M   'P 1'
#
loop_
_entity.id
_entity.type
_entity.pdbx_description
1 polymer ?
#
loop_
_entity_poly.entity_id
_entity_poly.type
_entity_poly.pdbx_seq_one_letter_code
_entity_poly.pdbx_strand_id
1 'polypeptide(L)' 'MTNTIDITETIQATCRELLKLPDLAPGEDFFDRGVSSLTVVELQLRIEEQLSLQVATSKLMAAPSIDGWANAYRDAASAA' A
#
# COMPACT_ATOMS: atom_id res chain seq x y z
N MET A 1 -25.21 -1.77 -1.00
CA MET A 1 -23.99 -1.49 -1.77
C MET A 1 -22.92 -2.48 -1.33
N THR A 2 -22.63 -3.52 -2.12
CA THR A 2 -21.46 -4.38 -1.86
C THR A 2 -20.23 -3.60 -2.31
N ASN A 3 -19.60 -2.90 -1.39
CA ASN A 3 -18.33 -2.23 -1.65
C ASN A 3 -17.25 -3.31 -1.64
N THR A 4 -17.05 -3.98 -2.79
CA THR A 4 -15.87 -4.81 -2.99
C THR A 4 -14.67 -3.88 -2.96
N ILE A 5 -14.00 -3.80 -1.81
CA ILE A 5 -12.83 -2.95 -1.62
C ILE A 5 -11.73 -3.49 -2.54
N ASP A 6 -11.34 -2.72 -3.55
CA ASP A 6 -10.21 -3.06 -4.41
C ASP A 6 -8.90 -2.70 -3.69
N ILE A 7 -8.02 -3.70 -3.55
CA ILE A 7 -6.74 -3.56 -2.84
C ILE A 7 -5.89 -2.44 -3.45
N THR A 8 -5.82 -2.37 -4.78
CA THR A 8 -5.02 -1.35 -5.46
C THR A 8 -5.60 0.05 -5.25
N GLU A 9 -6.93 0.21 -5.35
CA GLU A 9 -7.57 1.50 -5.10
C GLU A 9 -7.41 1.98 -3.66
N THR A 10 -7.53 1.08 -2.68
CA THR A 10 -7.29 1.41 -1.26
C THR A 10 -5.87 1.91 -1.01
N ILE A 11 -4.86 1.24 -1.57
CA ILE A 11 -3.47 1.66 -1.45
C ILE A 11 -3.27 3.02 -2.11
N GLN A 12 -3.81 3.22 -3.33
CA GLN A 12 -3.72 4.50 -4.05
C GLN A 12 -4.37 5.64 -3.26
N ALA A 13 -5.60 5.45 -2.76
CA ALA A 13 -6.30 6.44 -1.97
C ALA A 13 -5.50 6.82 -0.71
N THR A 14 -5.03 5.84 0.04
CA THR A 14 -4.25 6.07 1.26
C THR A 14 -2.91 6.76 0.96
N CYS A 15 -2.24 6.39 -0.13
CA CYS A 15 -1.01 7.07 -0.59
C CYS A 15 -1.29 8.55 -0.92
N ARG A 16 -2.37 8.84 -1.66
CA ARG A 16 -2.72 10.21 -2.03
C ARG A 16 -3.04 11.06 -0.80
N GLU A 17 -3.74 10.50 0.18
CA GLU A 17 -4.10 11.19 1.41
C GLU A 17 -2.90 11.44 2.33
N LEU A 18 -2.06 10.43 2.57
CA LEU A 18 -0.93 10.53 3.50
C LEU A 18 0.30 11.18 2.89
N LEU A 19 0.66 10.81 1.65
CA LEU A 19 1.87 11.29 0.99
C LEU A 19 1.67 12.62 0.28
N LYS A 20 0.41 13.04 0.06
CA LYS A 20 0.05 14.22 -0.76
C LYS A 20 0.64 14.16 -2.17
N LEU A 21 0.81 12.94 -2.70
CA LEU A 21 1.33 12.66 -4.04
C LEU A 21 0.17 12.19 -4.94
N PRO A 22 -0.61 13.10 -5.56
CA PRO A 22 -1.76 12.72 -6.39
C PRO A 22 -1.36 11.97 -7.66
N ASP A 23 -0.15 12.24 -8.17
CA ASP A 23 0.41 11.75 -9.44
C ASP A 23 1.38 10.57 -9.25
N LEU A 24 1.34 9.89 -8.11
CA LEU A 24 2.20 8.74 -7.88
C LEU A 24 1.81 7.58 -8.82
N ALA A 25 2.70 7.23 -9.75
CA ALA A 25 2.46 6.11 -10.64
C ALA A 25 2.53 4.78 -9.86
N PRO A 26 1.77 3.75 -10.28
CA PRO A 26 1.68 2.52 -9.51
C PRO A 26 3.01 1.75 -9.39
N GLY A 27 3.93 1.94 -10.33
CA GLY A 27 5.27 1.34 -10.30
C GLY A 27 6.36 2.24 -9.72
N GLU A 28 6.04 3.46 -9.27
CA GLU A 28 7.02 4.36 -8.67
C GLU A 28 7.34 3.93 -7.23
N ASP A 29 8.63 3.97 -6.89
CA ASP A 29 9.10 3.73 -5.53
C ASP A 29 8.80 4.93 -4.62
N PHE A 30 8.20 4.67 -3.45
CA PHE A 30 7.89 5.71 -2.47
C PHE A 30 9.15 6.46 -2.03
N PHE A 31 10.27 5.75 -1.87
CA PHE A 31 11.52 6.35 -1.42
C PHE A 31 12.13 7.33 -2.43
N ASP A 32 11.96 7.09 -3.75
CA ASP A 32 12.42 8.00 -4.80
C ASP A 32 11.70 9.35 -4.71
N ARG A 33 10.43 9.32 -4.30
CA ARG A 33 9.60 10.51 -4.04
C ARG A 33 9.90 11.19 -2.70
N GLY A 34 10.92 10.75 -1.98
CA GLY A 34 11.33 11.29 -0.68
C GLY A 34 10.48 10.81 0.50
N VAL A 35 9.68 9.76 0.33
CA VAL A 35 8.91 9.18 1.44
C VAL A 35 9.85 8.53 2.44
N SER A 36 9.69 8.84 3.72
CA SER A 36 10.52 8.30 4.79
C SER A 36 9.99 6.96 5.29
N SER A 37 10.87 6.10 5.83
CA SER A 37 10.48 4.77 6.32
C SER A 37 9.36 4.82 7.37
N LEU A 38 9.36 5.84 8.25
CA LEU A 38 8.28 6.04 9.23
C LEU A 38 6.93 6.23 8.53
N THR A 39 6.88 7.10 7.51
CA THR A 39 5.68 7.35 6.72
C THR A 39 5.23 6.10 5.97
N VAL A 40 6.17 5.29 5.47
CA VAL A 40 5.82 4.01 4.85
C VAL A 40 5.20 3.03 5.86
N VAL A 41 5.71 2.97 7.09
CA VAL A 41 5.11 2.15 8.16
C VAL A 41 3.72 2.66 8.55
N GLU A 42 3.51 3.97 8.63
CA GLU A 42 2.19 4.57 8.87
C GLU A 42 1.21 4.24 7.73
N LEU A 43 1.67 4.30 6.49
CA LEU A 43 0.91 3.93 5.30
C LEU A 43 0.51 2.44 5.35
N GLN A 44 1.44 1.55 5.69
CA GLN A 44 1.18 0.12 5.90
C GLN A 44 0.04 -0.06 6.90
N LEU A 45 0.17 0.50 8.11
CA LEU A 45 -0.80 0.29 9.19
C LEU A 45 -2.21 0.74 8.80
N ARG A 46 -2.32 1.86 8.06
CA ARG A 46 -3.62 2.38 7.58
C ARG A 46 -4.27 1.48 6.54
N ILE A 47 -3.48 0.93 5.62
CA ILE A 47 -3.97 0.01 4.59
C ILE A 47 -4.39 -1.31 5.22
N GLU A 48 -3.60 -1.83 6.15
CA GLU A 48 -3.90 -3.06 6.89
C GLU A 48 -5.22 -2.97 7.66
N GLU A 49 -5.48 -1.85 8.32
CA GLU A 49 -6.75 -1.59 9.02
C GLU A 49 -7.95 -1.57 8.05
N GLN A 50 -7.79 -0.98 6.87
CA GLN A 50 -8.87 -0.91 5.88
C GLN A 50 -9.16 -2.24 5.18
N LEU A 51 -8.10 -3.00 4.87
CA LEU A 51 -8.20 -4.28 4.19
C LEU A 51 -8.44 -5.45 5.16
N SER A 52 -8.23 -5.24 6.47
CA SER A 52 -8.19 -6.31 7.48
C SER A 52 -7.21 -7.43 7.09
N LEU A 53 -6.08 -7.04 6.49
CA LEU A 53 -4.98 -7.92 6.08
C LEU A 53 -3.71 -7.52 6.81
N GLN A 54 -2.77 -8.45 6.95
CA GLN A 54 -1.46 -8.22 7.56
C GLN A 54 -0.39 -8.76 6.62
N VAL A 55 0.59 -7.92 6.27
CA VAL A 55 1.70 -8.32 5.41
C VAL A 55 3.01 -8.02 6.11
N ALA A 56 3.99 -8.93 6.01
CA ALA A 56 5.30 -8.70 6.59
C ALA A 56 5.93 -7.42 6.02
N THR A 57 6.31 -6.49 6.89
CA THR A 57 6.96 -5.22 6.49
C THR A 57 8.17 -5.46 5.59
N SER A 58 8.94 -6.53 5.80
CA SER A 58 10.06 -6.91 4.92
C SER A 58 9.64 -7.15 3.47
N LYS A 59 8.44 -7.71 3.20
CA LYS A 59 7.92 -7.87 1.84
C LYS A 59 7.54 -6.52 1.24
N LEU A 60 6.91 -5.65 2.02
CA LEU A 60 6.50 -4.32 1.58
C LEU A 60 7.71 -3.39 1.32
N MET A 61 8.77 -3.53 2.12
CA MET A 61 10.03 -2.80 1.94
C MET A 61 10.82 -3.29 0.72
N ALA A 62 10.67 -4.56 0.33
CA ALA A 62 11.34 -5.11 -0.85
C ALA A 62 10.75 -4.61 -2.18
N ALA A 63 9.49 -4.17 -2.17
CA ALA A 63 8.82 -3.59 -3.32
C ALA A 63 7.97 -2.39 -2.88
N PRO A 64 8.57 -1.23 -2.54
CA PRO A 64 7.89 -0.08 -1.96
C PRO A 64 7.20 0.76 -3.03
N SER A 65 6.33 0.13 -3.80
CA SER A 65 5.49 0.73 -4.83
C SER A 65 4.05 0.26 -4.66
N ILE A 66 3.10 0.97 -5.26
CA ILE A 66 1.67 0.63 -5.16
C ILE A 66 1.41 -0.76 -5.72
N ASP A 67 1.99 -1.10 -6.87
CA ASP A 67 1.82 -2.40 -7.52
C ASP A 67 2.46 -3.53 -6.68
N GLY A 68 3.67 -3.29 -6.16
CA GLY A 68 4.36 -4.24 -5.28
C GLY A 68 3.55 -4.53 -4.02
N TRP A 69 3.00 -3.48 -3.39
CA TRP A 69 2.14 -3.62 -2.22
C TRP A 69 0.85 -4.34 -2.56
N ALA A 70 0.17 -3.94 -3.63
CA ALA A 70 -1.08 -4.55 -4.04
C ALA A 70 -0.91 -6.04 -4.33
N ASN A 71 0.20 -6.43 -4.95
CA ASN A 71 0.53 -7.83 -5.16
C ASN A 71 0.77 -8.57 -3.83
N ALA A 72 1.49 -7.98 -2.89
CA ALA A 72 1.75 -8.58 -1.58
C ALA A 72 0.47 -8.74 -0.74
N TYR A 73 -0.46 -7.79 -0.79
CA TYR A 73 -1.76 -7.90 -0.13
C TYR A 73 -2.67 -8.92 -0.82
N ARG A 74 -2.65 -9.02 -2.16
CA ARG A 74 -3.38 -10.07 -2.89
C ARG A 74 -2.87 -11.47 -2.54
N ASP A 75 -1.54 -11.64 -2.48
CA ASP A 75 -0.89 -12.88 -2.03
C ASP A 75 -1.39 -13.27 -0.63
N ALA A 76 -1.36 -12.34 0.32
CA ALA A 76 -1.86 -12.56 1.67
C ALA A 76 -3.37 -12.89 1.73
N ALA A 77 -4.19 -12.22 0.93
CA ALA A 77 -5.62 -12.50 0.84
C ALA A 77 -5.94 -13.87 0.23
N SER A 78 -5.10 -14.35 -0.68
CA SER A 78 -5.26 -15.67 -1.32
C SER A 78 -4.73 -16.83 -0.49
N ALA A 79 -3.87 -16.55 0.48
CA ALA A 79 -3.29 -17.53 1.40
C ALA A 79 -4.11 -17.74 2.68
N ALA A 80 -5.13 -16.90 2.90
CA ALA A 80 -6.09 -16.96 4.02
C ALA A 80 -7.32 -17.80 3.65
#